data_AF-A0A3R9FQA2-F1
#
_entry.id   AF-A0A3R9FQA2-F1
#
_cell.length_a   1.000
_cell.length_b   1.000
_cell.length_c   1.000
_cell.angle_alpha   90.00
_cell.angle_beta   90.00
_cell.angle_gamma   90.00
#
_symmetry.space_group_name_H-M   'P 1'
#
loop_
_entity.id
_entity.type
_entity.pdbx_description
1 polymer ?
#
loop_
_entity_poly.entity_id
_entity_poly.type
_entity_poly.pdbx_seq_one_letter_code
_entity_poly.pdbx_strand_id
1 'polypeptide(L)'
;MAEKPFTDRFVQQSLPESVDRATLNLIYKAVKDNSDDSGWAYLGLVGGYINAVKPDFDTRNYGFDKLSSLVKALGIFETKMNGSQMYLRKSSFSTFIRLVQKAINNYSVDNGWVQMSDIIKYLKNSDLNIRNYEEAVESIHSGWLEFKELDNNKFVKINRVLL
;
A
#
# COMPACT_ATOMS: atom_id res chain seq x y z
N MET A 1 4.15 -34.15 29.26
CA MET A 1 3.27 -33.38 28.37
C MET A 1 4.16 -32.38 27.64
N ALA A 2 4.41 -32.60 26.35
CA ALA A 2 5.24 -31.70 25.55
C ALA A 2 4.34 -30.65 24.89
N GLU A 3 4.61 -29.38 25.16
CA GLU A 3 3.96 -28.26 24.49
C GLU A 3 4.31 -28.28 23.00
N LYS A 4 3.30 -28.21 22.13
CA LYS A 4 3.52 -28.09 20.68
C LYS A 4 4.03 -26.66 20.39
N PRO A 5 5.06 -26.49 19.54
CA PRO A 5 5.53 -25.15 19.20
C PRO A 5 4.44 -24.39 18.45
N PHE A 6 4.14 -23.19 18.94
CA PHE A 6 3.33 -22.19 18.24
C PHE A 6 4.14 -21.71 17.02
N THR A 7 3.84 -22.28 15.85
CA THR A 7 4.41 -21.81 14.60
C THR A 7 3.75 -20.48 14.24
N ASP A 8 4.50 -19.41 14.42
CA ASP A 8 4.18 -18.05 14.02
C ASP A 8 4.06 -17.98 12.49
N ARG A 9 2.83 -17.97 11.96
CA ARG A 9 2.58 -17.82 10.52
C ARG A 9 2.53 -16.34 10.17
N PHE A 10 3.68 -15.68 10.15
CA PHE A 10 3.84 -14.51 9.28
C PHE A 10 4.02 -15.00 7.84
N VAL A 11 2.91 -15.36 7.20
CA VAL A 11 2.90 -15.55 5.74
C VAL A 11 3.15 -14.19 5.13
N GLN A 12 4.38 -13.99 4.67
CA GLN A 12 4.78 -12.90 3.80
C GLN A 12 3.96 -13.02 2.52
N GLN A 13 2.79 -12.37 2.49
CA GLN A 13 1.85 -12.52 1.38
C GLN A 13 2.40 -11.78 0.17
N SER A 14 3.15 -12.50 -0.66
CA SER A 14 3.43 -12.10 -2.03
C SER A 14 2.10 -11.82 -2.73
N LEU A 15 2.10 -10.90 -3.72
CA LEU A 15 1.03 -10.84 -4.71
C LEU A 15 0.69 -12.27 -5.13
N PRO A 16 -0.60 -12.65 -5.31
CA PRO A 16 -0.92 -13.97 -5.79
C PRO A 16 -0.09 -14.19 -7.06
N GLU A 17 0.79 -15.18 -7.08
CA GLU A 17 1.70 -15.45 -8.21
C GLU A 17 0.94 -15.57 -9.54
N SER A 18 -0.37 -15.79 -9.47
CA SER A 18 -1.32 -15.94 -10.57
C SER A 18 -1.84 -14.65 -11.20
N VAL A 19 -1.70 -13.45 -10.59
CA VAL A 19 -2.25 -12.22 -11.19
C VAL A 19 -1.25 -11.59 -12.15
N ASP A 20 -1.55 -11.68 -13.45
CA ASP A 20 -0.71 -11.10 -14.48
C ASP A 20 -0.75 -9.55 -14.49
N ARG A 21 0.26 -8.94 -15.11
CA ARG A 21 0.39 -7.46 -15.15
C ARG A 21 -0.76 -6.79 -15.89
N ALA A 22 -1.32 -7.40 -16.93
CA ALA A 22 -2.41 -6.80 -17.69
C ALA A 22 -3.67 -6.72 -16.82
N THR A 23 -3.98 -7.78 -16.08
CA THR A 23 -5.05 -7.81 -15.09
C THR A 23 -4.84 -6.78 -13.98
N LEU A 24 -3.61 -6.69 -13.45
CA LEU A 24 -3.29 -5.68 -12.44
C LEU A 24 -3.51 -4.25 -12.95
N ASN A 25 -3.04 -3.96 -14.16
CA ASN A 25 -3.22 -2.66 -14.82
C ASN A 25 -4.69 -2.36 -15.09
N LEU A 26 -5.48 -3.37 -15.48
CA LEU A 26 -6.92 -3.23 -15.68
C LEU A 26 -7.62 -2.84 -14.37
N ILE A 27 -7.35 -3.54 -13.27
CA ILE A 27 -7.94 -3.22 -11.96
C ILE A 27 -7.51 -1.81 -11.52
N TYR A 28 -6.24 -1.47 -11.69
CA TYR A 28 -5.71 -0.15 -11.37
C TYR A 28 -6.37 0.98 -12.18
N LYS A 29 -6.61 0.75 -13.47
CA LYS A 29 -7.33 1.68 -14.36
C LYS A 29 -8.81 1.78 -13.97
N ALA A 30 -9.45 0.66 -13.68
CA ALA A 30 -10.84 0.62 -13.23
C ALA A 30 -11.04 1.43 -11.95
N VAL A 31 -10.15 1.30 -10.96
CA VAL A 31 -10.17 2.15 -9.76
C VAL A 31 -9.95 3.62 -10.13
N LYS A 32 -8.94 3.92 -10.95
CA LYS A 32 -8.62 5.31 -11.36
C LYS A 32 -9.82 6.03 -11.99
N ASP A 33 -10.46 5.37 -12.93
CA ASP A 33 -11.46 5.99 -13.80
C ASP A 33 -12.85 6.03 -13.14
N ASN A 34 -13.03 5.31 -12.04
CA ASN A 34 -14.28 5.29 -11.26
C ASN A 34 -14.11 5.87 -9.85
N SER A 35 -12.99 6.56 -9.59
CA SER A 35 -12.78 7.32 -8.35
C SER A 35 -13.58 8.62 -8.36
N ASP A 36 -14.17 8.96 -7.22
CA ASP A 36 -14.75 10.28 -6.97
C ASP A 36 -13.67 11.36 -6.77
N ASP A 37 -14.10 12.60 -6.53
CA ASP A 37 -13.21 13.75 -6.27
C ASP A 37 -12.32 13.55 -5.02
N SER A 38 -12.72 12.67 -4.10
CA SER A 38 -11.93 12.28 -2.91
C SER A 38 -11.01 11.08 -3.16
N GLY A 39 -10.94 10.60 -4.41
CA GLY A 39 -10.13 9.48 -4.86
C GLY A 39 -10.71 8.09 -4.56
N TRP A 40 -11.91 7.99 -3.99
CA TRP A 40 -12.53 6.72 -3.64
C TRP A 40 -13.41 6.20 -4.77
N ALA A 41 -13.21 4.95 -5.17
CA ALA A 41 -14.05 4.25 -6.14
C ALA A 41 -14.90 3.20 -5.42
N TYR A 42 -16.21 3.17 -5.69
CA TYR A 42 -17.07 2.09 -5.21
C TYR A 42 -16.73 0.78 -5.93
N LEU A 43 -16.49 -0.30 -5.18
CA LEU A 43 -16.09 -1.60 -5.74
C LEU A 43 -17.08 -2.14 -6.78
N GLY A 44 -18.37 -1.86 -6.63
CA GLY A 44 -19.38 -2.27 -7.61
C GLY A 44 -19.17 -1.64 -8.98
N LEU A 45 -18.79 -0.35 -9.04
CA LEU A 45 -18.46 0.34 -10.30
C LEU A 45 -17.14 -0.19 -10.89
N VAL A 46 -16.15 -0.45 -10.03
CA VAL A 46 -14.89 -1.08 -10.45
C VAL A 46 -15.14 -2.44 -11.10
N GLY A 47 -15.97 -3.29 -10.49
CA GLY A 47 -16.35 -4.59 -11.05
C GLY A 47 -17.12 -4.47 -12.37
N GLY A 48 -18.07 -3.53 -12.46
CA GLY A 48 -18.79 -3.24 -13.70
C GLY A 48 -17.86 -2.80 -14.84
N TYR A 49 -16.89 -1.93 -14.53
CA TYR A 49 -15.88 -1.49 -15.49
C TYR A 49 -15.01 -2.65 -15.98
N ILE A 50 -14.52 -3.49 -15.05
CA ILE A 50 -13.70 -4.66 -15.40
C ILE A 50 -14.48 -5.60 -16.33
N ASN A 51 -15.74 -5.90 -16.01
CA ASN A 51 -16.59 -6.75 -16.85
C ASN A 51 -16.87 -6.14 -18.23
N ALA A 52 -16.99 -4.82 -18.33
CA ALA A 52 -17.20 -4.14 -19.61
C ALA A 52 -15.95 -4.20 -20.50
N VAL A 53 -14.75 -4.06 -19.93
CA VAL A 53 -13.48 -4.07 -20.67
C VAL A 53 -12.98 -5.49 -20.94
N LYS A 54 -13.20 -6.41 -19.99
CA LYS A 54 -12.76 -7.81 -20.03
C LYS A 54 -13.92 -8.72 -19.59
N PRO A 55 -14.88 -9.03 -20.47
CA PRO A 55 -16.06 -9.83 -20.13
C PRO A 55 -15.77 -11.26 -19.66
N ASP A 56 -14.60 -11.81 -20.01
CA ASP A 56 -14.12 -13.13 -19.58
C ASP A 56 -13.38 -13.09 -18.23
N PHE A 57 -13.32 -11.93 -17.56
CA PHE A 57 -12.69 -11.82 -16.25
C PHE A 57 -13.47 -12.62 -15.19
N ASP A 58 -12.79 -13.57 -14.54
CA ASP A 58 -13.29 -14.30 -13.38
C ASP A 58 -12.24 -14.28 -12.26
N THR A 59 -12.64 -13.86 -11.06
CA THR A 59 -11.75 -13.79 -9.89
C THR A 59 -11.29 -15.17 -9.43
N ARG A 60 -12.04 -16.23 -9.75
CA ARG A 60 -11.70 -17.62 -9.43
C ARG A 60 -10.46 -18.10 -10.19
N ASN A 61 -10.18 -17.54 -11.37
CA ASN A 61 -8.94 -17.80 -12.10
C ASN A 61 -7.70 -17.38 -11.30
N TYR A 62 -7.88 -16.52 -10.30
CA TYR A 62 -6.83 -16.04 -9.40
C TYR A 62 -6.97 -16.60 -7.97
N GLY A 63 -7.88 -17.55 -7.74
CA GLY A 63 -8.09 -18.19 -6.44
C GLY A 63 -9.01 -17.44 -5.48
N PHE A 64 -9.86 -16.53 -5.98
CA PHE A 64 -10.77 -15.73 -5.14
C PHE A 64 -12.23 -15.84 -5.57
N ASP A 65 -13.13 -16.10 -4.61
CA ASP A 65 -14.58 -16.16 -4.87
C ASP A 65 -15.22 -14.81 -5.15
N LYS A 66 -14.55 -13.72 -4.77
CA LYS A 66 -15.08 -12.35 -4.86
C LYS A 66 -13.97 -11.39 -5.28
N LEU A 67 -14.36 -10.37 -6.06
CA LEU A 67 -13.48 -9.26 -6.41
C LEU A 67 -12.94 -8.55 -5.17
N SER A 68 -13.77 -8.40 -4.12
CA SER A 68 -13.36 -7.80 -2.84
C SER A 68 -12.21 -8.56 -2.18
N SER A 69 -12.19 -9.89 -2.27
CA SER A 69 -11.11 -10.72 -1.71
C SER A 69 -9.84 -10.59 -2.54
N LEU A 70 -9.96 -10.61 -3.88
CA LEU A 70 -8.83 -10.42 -4.79
C LEU A 70 -8.16 -9.05 -4.55
N VAL A 71 -8.91 -7.95 -4.58
CA VAL A 71 -8.33 -6.60 -4.45
C VAL A 71 -7.68 -6.36 -3.08
N LYS A 72 -8.20 -6.99 -2.02
CA LYS A 72 -7.55 -6.98 -0.70
C LYS A 72 -6.23 -7.74 -0.72
N ALA A 73 -6.20 -8.93 -1.32
CA ALA A 73 -5.00 -9.74 -1.40
C ALA A 73 -3.91 -9.11 -2.28
N LEU A 74 -4.28 -8.25 -3.24
CA LEU A 74 -3.30 -7.49 -4.02
C LEU A 74 -2.49 -6.50 -3.16
N GLY A 75 -3.03 -6.01 -2.04
CA GLY A 75 -2.30 -5.11 -1.12
C GLY A 75 -1.90 -3.73 -1.69
N ILE A 76 -2.32 -3.39 -2.91
CA ILE A 76 -1.95 -2.13 -3.60
C ILE A 76 -3.02 -1.03 -3.52
N PHE A 77 -4.13 -1.31 -2.83
CA PHE A 77 -5.24 -0.38 -2.66
C PHE A 77 -5.52 -0.14 -1.18
N GLU A 78 -5.77 1.12 -0.83
CA GLU A 78 -6.48 1.46 0.40
C GLU A 78 -7.93 0.98 0.26
N THR A 79 -8.48 0.42 1.34
CA THR A 79 -9.87 -0.05 1.36
C THR A 79 -10.62 0.51 2.56
N LYS A 80 -11.89 0.87 2.35
CA LYS A 80 -12.82 1.22 3.44
C LYS A 80 -14.18 0.59 3.21
N MET A 81 -14.95 0.45 4.29
CA MET A 81 -16.35 0.00 4.25
C MET A 81 -17.28 1.15 4.60
N ASN A 82 -18.39 1.26 3.89
CA ASN A 82 -19.53 2.07 4.29
C ASN A 82 -20.77 1.18 4.24
N GLY A 83 -21.22 0.71 5.41
CA GLY A 83 -22.18 -0.39 5.50
C GLY A 83 -21.64 -1.66 4.82
N SER A 84 -22.40 -2.20 3.88
CA SER A 84 -22.01 -3.37 3.07
C SER A 84 -21.17 -3.03 1.84
N GLN A 85 -21.00 -1.74 1.52
CA GLN A 85 -20.29 -1.29 0.33
C GLN A 85 -18.80 -1.12 0.61
N MET A 86 -17.98 -1.68 -0.27
CA MET A 86 -16.52 -1.52 -0.23
C MET A 86 -16.09 -0.42 -1.19
N TYR A 87 -15.14 0.40 -0.76
CA TYR A 87 -14.50 1.41 -1.58
C TYR A 87 -13.00 1.16 -1.66
N LEU A 88 -12.44 1.44 -2.83
CA LEU A 88 -11.03 1.31 -3.15
C LEU A 88 -10.47 2.69 -3.43
N ARG A 89 -9.25 2.95 -2.96
CA ARG A 89 -8.47 4.11 -3.39
C ARG A 89 -7.06 3.66 -3.67
N LYS A 90 -6.46 4.20 -4.72
CA LYS A 90 -5.02 4.03 -4.91
C LYS A 90 -4.32 4.65 -3.72
N SER A 91 -3.42 3.93 -3.07
CA SER A 91 -2.55 4.51 -2.03
C SER A 91 -1.93 5.77 -2.61
N SER A 92 -2.41 6.93 -2.17
CA SER A 92 -1.96 8.16 -2.82
C SER A 92 -0.52 8.33 -2.37
N PHE A 93 0.39 8.48 -3.34
CA PHE A 93 1.79 8.75 -3.03
C PHE A 93 1.91 9.94 -2.07
N SER A 94 1.01 10.92 -2.17
CA SER A 94 0.83 12.02 -1.23
C SER A 94 0.45 11.59 0.20
N THR A 95 -0.45 10.63 0.38
CA THR A 95 -0.81 10.04 1.69
C THR A 95 0.39 9.32 2.29
N PHE A 96 1.10 8.55 1.46
CA PHE A 96 2.32 7.86 1.88
C PHE A 96 3.41 8.86 2.29
N ILE A 97 3.70 9.88 1.46
CA ILE A 97 4.62 10.97 1.79
C ILE A 97 4.22 11.65 3.10
N ARG A 98 2.93 11.96 3.31
CA ARG A 98 2.45 12.57 4.56
C ARG A 98 2.67 11.67 5.76
N LEU A 99 2.47 10.36 5.63
CA LEU A 99 2.75 9.41 6.70
C LEU A 99 4.24 9.30 7.00
N VAL A 100 5.10 9.28 5.98
CA VAL A 100 6.56 9.32 6.14
C VAL A 100 7.00 10.62 6.81
N GLN A 101 6.46 11.78 6.39
CA GLN A 101 6.75 13.07 7.02
C GLN A 101 6.29 13.11 8.48
N LYS A 102 5.12 12.54 8.80
CA LYS A 102 4.67 12.38 10.20
C LYS A 102 5.61 11.49 11.01
N ALA A 103 6.10 10.39 10.44
CA ALA A 103 7.07 9.52 11.08
C ALA A 103 8.37 10.29 11.39
N ILE A 104 8.91 11.02 10.40
CA ILE A 104 10.13 11.82 10.57
C ILE A 104 9.91 12.89 11.66
N ASN A 105 8.80 13.62 11.63
CA ASN A 105 8.50 14.63 12.65
C ASN A 105 8.30 14.04 14.05
N ASN A 106 7.87 12.78 14.16
CA ASN A 106 7.67 12.12 15.45
C ASN A 106 8.99 11.70 16.11
N TYR A 107 10.00 11.33 15.32
CA TYR A 107 11.30 10.83 15.82
C TYR A 107 12.46 11.81 15.65
N SER A 108 12.27 12.93 14.95
CA SER A 108 13.32 13.92 14.74
C SER A 108 13.69 14.60 16.06
N VAL A 109 14.85 14.24 16.61
CA VAL A 109 15.38 14.84 17.85
C VAL A 109 16.24 16.07 17.54
N ASP A 110 17.23 15.93 16.64
CA ASP A 110 18.16 17.01 16.23
C ASP A 110 18.45 16.99 14.72
N ASN A 111 18.54 18.19 14.10
CA ASN A 111 18.89 18.43 12.69
C ASN A 111 17.97 17.82 11.60
N GLY A 112 16.90 17.14 11.99
CA GLY A 112 15.86 16.62 11.08
C GLY A 112 16.14 15.24 10.49
N TRP A 113 17.24 14.58 10.88
CA TRP A 113 17.59 13.24 10.38
C TRP A 113 17.02 12.15 11.29
N VAL A 114 16.32 11.18 10.69
CA VAL A 114 15.74 10.04 11.40
C VAL A 114 16.21 8.75 10.74
N GLN A 115 16.51 7.71 11.54
CA GLN A 115 16.94 6.43 11.01
C GLN A 115 15.78 5.73 10.28
N MET A 116 16.08 5.11 9.14
CA MET A 116 15.09 4.41 8.30
C MET A 116 14.31 3.36 9.11
N SER A 117 14.97 2.67 10.04
CA SER A 117 14.34 1.68 10.93
C SER A 117 13.20 2.27 11.77
N ASP A 118 13.33 3.49 12.28
CA ASP A 118 12.31 4.15 13.10
C ASP A 118 11.11 4.59 12.24
N ILE A 119 11.39 5.07 11.03
CA ILE A 119 10.35 5.39 10.04
C ILE A 119 9.56 4.12 9.69
N ILE A 120 10.24 3.02 9.37
CA ILE A 120 9.61 1.73 9.07
C ILE A 120 8.78 1.24 10.27
N LYS A 121 9.30 1.37 11.50
CA LYS A 121 8.56 1.02 12.72
C LYS A 121 7.27 1.83 12.85
N TYR A 122 7.30 3.13 12.57
CA TYR A 122 6.10 3.98 12.56
C TYR A 122 5.09 3.51 11.50
N LEU A 123 5.55 3.28 10.28
CA LEU A 123 4.68 2.90 9.16
C LEU A 123 4.03 1.53 9.36
N LYS A 124 4.74 0.57 9.95
CA LYS A 124 4.19 -0.76 10.29
C LYS A 124 3.08 -0.71 11.35
N ASN A 125 3.04 0.34 12.17
CA ASN A 125 1.98 0.55 13.15
C ASN A 125 0.75 1.29 12.57
N SER A 126 0.78 1.64 11.28
CA SER A 126 -0.34 2.24 10.56
C SER A 126 -1.14 1.19 9.78
N ASP A 127 -2.27 1.59 9.19
CA ASP A 127 -3.09 0.73 8.33
C ASP A 127 -2.46 0.47 6.94
N LEU A 128 -1.24 0.95 6.69
CA LEU A 128 -0.52 0.71 5.44
C LEU A 128 0.03 -0.72 5.40
N ASN A 129 -0.32 -1.47 4.36
CA ASN A 129 0.31 -2.75 4.04
C ASN A 129 1.28 -2.58 2.86
N ILE A 130 2.57 -2.49 3.13
CA ILE A 130 3.62 -2.31 2.11
C ILE A 130 4.57 -3.50 2.18
N ARG A 131 4.81 -4.14 1.02
CA ARG A 131 5.72 -5.30 0.91
C ARG A 131 7.15 -4.95 1.30
N ASN A 132 7.65 -3.81 0.82
CA ASN A 132 8.98 -3.30 1.09
C ASN A 132 8.91 -1.82 1.47
N TYR A 133 8.81 -1.54 2.77
CA TYR A 133 8.71 -0.15 3.26
C TYR A 133 9.95 0.66 2.92
N GLU A 134 11.13 0.06 2.95
CA GLU A 134 12.39 0.76 2.65
C GLU A 134 12.40 1.25 1.21
N GLU A 135 12.20 0.35 0.25
CA GLU A 135 12.12 0.69 -1.18
C GLU A 135 10.98 1.68 -1.47
N ALA A 136 9.85 1.56 -0.77
CA ALA A 136 8.77 2.51 -0.92
C ALA A 136 9.18 3.92 -0.46
N VAL A 137 9.83 4.05 0.71
CA VAL A 137 10.34 5.35 1.19
C VAL A 137 11.41 5.88 0.24
N GLU A 138 12.32 5.04 -0.27
CA GLU A 138 13.37 5.43 -1.22
C GLU A 138 12.83 5.86 -2.59
N SER A 139 11.66 5.35 -2.99
CA SER A 139 10.97 5.81 -4.21
C SER A 139 10.44 7.24 -4.10
N ILE A 140 10.42 7.83 -2.90
CA ILE A 140 10.03 9.22 -2.71
C ILE A 140 11.09 10.13 -3.32
N HIS A 141 10.66 10.91 -4.32
CA HIS A 141 11.53 11.83 -5.05
C HIS A 141 12.32 12.76 -4.12
N SER A 142 13.59 13.00 -4.46
CA SER A 142 14.54 13.79 -3.65
C SER A 142 14.07 15.21 -3.33
N GLY A 143 13.15 15.75 -4.14
CA GLY A 143 12.46 17.01 -3.87
C GLY A 143 11.59 17.01 -2.61
N TRP A 144 11.25 15.84 -2.05
CA TRP A 144 10.45 15.69 -0.82
C TRP A 144 11.29 15.18 0.34
N LEU A 145 12.20 14.23 0.10
CA LEU A 145 13.06 13.61 1.12
C LEU A 145 14.53 13.62 0.70
N GLU A 146 15.41 13.80 1.68
CA GLU A 146 16.85 13.60 1.55
C GLU A 146 17.27 12.32 2.26
N PHE A 147 18.28 11.63 1.70
CA PHE A 147 18.80 10.37 2.20
C PHE A 147 20.30 10.47 2.46
N LYS A 148 20.79 9.80 3.50
CA LYS A 148 22.21 9.58 3.74
C LYS A 148 22.45 8.21 4.36
N GLU A 149 23.65 7.68 4.18
CA GLU A 149 24.07 6.43 4.79
C GLU A 149 25.31 6.67 5.66
N LEU A 150 25.29 6.15 6.88
CA LEU A 150 26.38 6.26 7.86
C LEU A 150 26.43 4.98 8.69
N ASP A 151 27.61 4.36 8.79
CA ASP A 151 27.83 3.14 9.60
C ASP A 151 26.80 2.03 9.32
N ASN A 152 26.53 1.76 8.04
CA ASN A 152 25.52 0.81 7.54
C ASN A 152 24.07 1.14 7.95
N ASN A 153 23.81 2.36 8.41
CA ASN A 153 22.47 2.85 8.72
C ASN A 153 22.03 3.91 7.70
N LYS A 154 20.81 3.77 7.20
CA LYS A 154 20.17 4.79 6.35
C LYS A 154 19.41 5.78 7.20
N PHE A 155 19.54 7.05 6.86
CA PHE A 155 18.83 8.15 7.49
C PHE A 155 18.06 8.94 6.44
N VAL A 156 16.91 9.46 6.85
CA VAL A 156 16.00 10.21 6.00
C VAL A 156 15.65 11.54 6.69
N LYS A 157 15.55 12.60 5.90
CA LYS A 157 15.14 13.93 6.36
C LYS A 157 14.11 14.53 5.39
N ILE A 158 13.22 15.37 5.91
CA ILE A 158 12.29 16.14 5.08
C ILE A 158 13.05 17.27 4.38
N ASN A 159 13.00 17.29 3.04
CA ASN A 159 13.51 18.39 2.22
C ASN A 159 12.42 19.44 1.95
N ARG A 160 11.21 18.98 1.63
CA ARG A 160 10.02 19.83 1.42
C ARG A 160 8.80 19.24 2.10
N VAL A 161 8.02 20.07 2.78
CA VAL A 161 6.74 19.68 3.41
C VAL A 161 5.64 19.68 2.36
N LEU A 162 4.82 18.61 2.33
CA LEU A 162 3.62 18.57 1.49
C LEU A 162 2.49 19.35 2.20
N LEU A 163 2.04 20.45 1.60
CA LEU A 163 0.90 21.26 2.08
C LEU A 163 -0.43 20.48 2.06
#